data_AF-A0A2A5VUV4-F1
#
_entry.id   AF-A0A2A5VUV4-F1
#
_cell.length_a   1.000
_cell.length_b   1.000
_cell.length_c   1.000
_cell.angle_alpha   90.00
_cell.angle_beta   90.00
_cell.angle_gamma   90.00
#
_symmetry.space_group_name_H-M   'P 1'
#
loop_
_entity.id
_entity.type
_entity.pdbx_description
1 polymer ?
#
loop_
_entity_poly.entity_id
_entity_poly.type
_entity_poly.pdbx_seq_one_letter_code
_entity_poly.pdbx_strand_id
1 'polypeptide(L)'
;MPATTVILLATPLITAAIGWLTNWVAIQMLFHPRKPIHLLFFHWQGLIPRRQAQLAAQTAEIIEREILQQHGILNEIRKIDLGPHLEKAAHTLVWQRIGPQLQAIPLLGGFINEGTLAKFEVIAAESIKEEAAPLMEKVATEFEKSVDLKEMIETNIVAFDLERLEDIVNEVARKEFRTIERLGAVLGFLVGCAQVGLLIAFGVVAL
;
A
#
# COMPACT_ATOMS: atom_id res chain seq x y z
N MET A 1 14.08 -15.74 -59.65
CA MET A 1 14.99 -14.63 -59.31
C MET A 1 14.31 -13.61 -58.39
N PRO A 2 13.30 -12.79 -58.79
CA PRO A 2 12.81 -11.70 -57.93
C PRO A 2 12.05 -12.19 -56.68
N ALA A 3 11.22 -13.24 -56.81
CA ALA A 3 10.43 -13.75 -55.69
C ALA A 3 11.31 -14.30 -54.55
N THR A 4 12.42 -14.97 -54.89
CA THR A 4 13.32 -15.56 -53.91
C THR A 4 14.08 -14.50 -53.11
N THR A 5 14.58 -13.44 -53.79
CA THR A 5 15.22 -12.30 -53.14
C THR A 5 14.26 -11.56 -52.21
N VAL A 6 12.99 -11.41 -52.62
CA VAL A 6 11.94 -10.82 -51.78
C VAL A 6 11.71 -11.66 -50.52
N ILE A 7 11.67 -12.98 -50.63
CA ILE A 7 11.49 -13.88 -49.47
C ILE A 7 12.69 -13.80 -48.51
N LEU A 8 13.93 -13.79 -49.04
CA LEU A 8 15.13 -13.68 -48.21
C LEU A 8 15.20 -12.36 -47.44
N LEU A 9 14.77 -11.25 -48.05
CA LEU A 9 14.69 -9.95 -47.38
C LEU A 9 13.49 -9.86 -46.41
N ALA A 10 12.37 -10.50 -46.74
CA ALA A 10 11.18 -10.51 -45.89
C ALA A 10 11.35 -11.37 -44.64
N THR A 11 12.14 -12.45 -44.71
CA THR A 11 12.28 -13.41 -43.59
C THR A 11 12.75 -12.75 -42.29
N PRO A 12 13.84 -11.96 -42.23
CA PRO A 12 14.28 -11.28 -41.01
C PRO A 12 13.29 -10.24 -40.48
N LEU A 13 12.56 -9.58 -41.38
CA LEU A 13 11.53 -8.60 -41.01
C LEU A 13 10.32 -9.29 -40.38
N ILE A 14 9.87 -10.40 -40.95
CA ILE A 14 8.74 -11.19 -40.43
C ILE A 14 9.10 -11.78 -39.08
N THR A 15 10.29 -12.36 -38.91
CA THR A 15 10.72 -12.92 -37.63
C THR A 15 10.91 -11.85 -36.56
N ALA A 16 11.40 -10.66 -36.92
CA ALA A 16 11.45 -9.50 -36.03
C ALA A 16 10.04 -9.07 -35.59
N ALA A 17 9.09 -8.99 -36.53
CA ALA A 17 7.71 -8.62 -36.23
C ALA A 17 7.02 -9.64 -35.32
N ILE A 18 7.24 -10.95 -35.55
CA ILE A 18 6.72 -12.03 -34.69
C ILE A 18 7.34 -11.93 -33.28
N GLY A 19 8.65 -11.68 -33.18
CA GLY A 19 9.34 -11.53 -31.90
C GLY A 19 8.82 -10.34 -31.08
N TRP A 20 8.59 -9.21 -31.75
CA TRP A 20 7.96 -8.04 -31.14
C TRP A 20 6.52 -8.33 -30.67
N LEU A 21 5.69 -8.88 -31.58
CA LEU A 21 4.28 -9.16 -31.32
C LEU A 21 4.10 -10.16 -30.16
N THR A 22 4.90 -11.23 -30.16
CA THR A 22 4.82 -12.28 -29.13
C THR A 22 5.15 -11.69 -27.75
N ASN A 23 6.17 -10.84 -27.66
CA ASN A 23 6.53 -10.23 -26.40
C ASN A 23 5.49 -9.20 -25.92
N TRP A 24 4.91 -8.42 -26.85
CA TRP A 24 3.79 -7.52 -26.55
C TRP A 24 2.57 -8.27 -26.01
N VAL A 25 2.19 -9.40 -26.64
CA VAL A 25 1.10 -10.26 -26.17
C VAL A 25 1.43 -10.83 -24.78
N ALA A 26 2.66 -11.32 -24.56
CA ALA A 26 3.07 -11.88 -23.27
C ALA A 26 2.95 -10.86 -22.12
N ILE A 27 3.32 -9.60 -22.36
CA ILE A 27 3.16 -8.53 -21.38
C ILE A 27 1.66 -8.28 -21.10
N GLN A 28 0.83 -8.23 -22.14
CA GLN A 28 -0.62 -8.08 -21.98
C GLN A 28 -1.24 -9.24 -21.17
N MET A 29 -0.75 -10.47 -21.37
CA MET A 29 -1.18 -11.66 -20.64
C MET A 29 -0.85 -11.66 -19.15
N LEU A 30 0.05 -10.79 -18.67
CA LEU A 30 0.31 -10.66 -17.23
C LEU A 30 -0.86 -9.99 -16.50
N PHE A 31 -1.53 -9.04 -17.15
CA PHE A 31 -2.56 -8.20 -16.56
C PHE A 31 -3.98 -8.63 -16.95
N HIS A 32 -4.16 -9.11 -18.18
CA HIS A 32 -5.47 -9.46 -18.73
C HIS A 32 -5.57 -10.95 -19.10
N PRO A 33 -6.78 -11.56 -19.00
CA PRO A 33 -8.04 -11.04 -18.49
C PRO A 33 -8.07 -11.06 -16.95
N ARG A 34 -8.74 -10.05 -16.37
CA ARG A 34 -8.83 -9.86 -14.91
C ARG A 34 -9.68 -10.95 -14.25
N LYS A 35 -10.79 -11.31 -14.88
CA LYS A 35 -11.67 -12.41 -14.47
C LYS A 35 -11.26 -13.69 -15.21
N PRO A 36 -11.28 -14.86 -14.54
CA PRO A 36 -10.96 -16.12 -15.17
C PRO A 36 -11.94 -16.40 -16.30
N ILE A 37 -11.41 -16.70 -17.49
CA ILE A 37 -12.20 -17.15 -18.62
C ILE A 37 -12.05 -18.66 -18.69
N HIS A 38 -13.18 -19.36 -18.58
CA HIS A 38 -13.25 -20.80 -18.73
C HIS A 38 -13.46 -21.13 -20.21
N LEU A 39 -12.39 -21.58 -20.87
CA LEU A 39 -12.49 -22.26 -22.15
C LEU A 39 -12.53 -23.77 -21.87
N LEU A 40 -13.23 -24.55 -22.69
CA LEU A 40 -13.60 -25.97 -22.52
C LEU A 40 -12.62 -26.85 -21.70
N PHE A 41 -11.30 -26.70 -21.89
CA PHE A 41 -10.25 -27.37 -21.10
C PHE A 41 -9.21 -26.44 -20.46
N PHE A 42 -9.26 -25.13 -20.73
CA PHE A 42 -8.22 -24.18 -20.33
C PHE A 42 -8.79 -23.02 -19.51
N HIS A 43 -8.13 -22.76 -18.38
CA HIS A 43 -8.42 -21.63 -17.51
C HIS A 43 -7.45 -20.50 -17.84
N TRP A 44 -7.92 -19.50 -18.57
CA TRP A 44 -7.09 -18.34 -18.91
C TRP A 44 -7.39 -17.19 -17.95
N GLN A 45 -6.36 -16.74 -17.23
CA GLN A 45 -6.40 -15.55 -16.39
C GLN A 45 -5.03 -14.88 -16.39
N GLY A 46 -4.99 -13.56 -16.28
CA GLY A 46 -3.75 -12.82 -16.09
C GLY A 46 -3.00 -13.32 -14.85
N LEU A 47 -1.66 -13.34 -14.92
CA LEU A 47 -0.81 -13.87 -13.84
C LEU A 47 -0.94 -13.05 -12.53
N ILE A 48 -1.01 -11.73 -12.65
CA ILE A 48 -1.09 -10.81 -11.49
C ILE A 48 -2.47 -10.90 -10.79
N PRO A 49 -3.61 -10.76 -11.50
CA PRO A 49 -4.94 -10.96 -10.89
C PRO A 49 -5.07 -12.30 -10.16
N ARG A 50 -4.50 -13.38 -10.72
CA ARG A 50 -4.58 -14.73 -10.15
C ARG A 50 -3.88 -14.87 -8.80
N ARG A 51 -2.84 -14.07 -8.53
CA ARG A 51 -2.05 -14.11 -7.28
C ARG A 51 -2.38 -12.97 -6.32
N GLN A 52 -3.30 -12.08 -6.65
CA GLN A 52 -3.64 -10.90 -5.84
C GLN A 52 -4.00 -11.26 -4.40
N ALA A 53 -4.89 -12.23 -4.18
CA ALA A 53 -5.30 -12.63 -2.83
C ALA A 53 -4.12 -13.11 -1.97
N GLN A 54 -3.18 -13.85 -2.58
CA GLN A 54 -1.97 -14.31 -1.91
C GLN A 54 -1.04 -13.14 -1.59
N LEU A 55 -0.84 -12.21 -2.53
CA LEU A 55 -0.02 -11.01 -2.33
C LEU A 55 -0.59 -10.13 -1.22
N ALA A 56 -1.92 -9.93 -1.21
CA ALA A 56 -2.61 -9.16 -0.18
C ALA A 56 -2.38 -9.73 1.21
N ALA A 57 -2.58 -11.05 1.38
CA ALA A 57 -2.36 -11.73 2.65
C ALA A 57 -0.89 -11.64 3.10
N GLN A 58 0.06 -11.85 2.18
CA GLN A 58 1.49 -11.77 2.51
C GLN A 58 1.94 -10.35 2.86
N THR A 59 1.46 -9.34 2.13
CA THR A 59 1.74 -7.93 2.42
C THR A 59 1.11 -7.51 3.74
N ALA A 60 -0.13 -7.95 4.04
CA ALA A 60 -0.76 -7.70 5.33
C ALA A 60 0.04 -8.33 6.48
N GLU A 61 0.50 -9.58 6.34
CA GLU A 61 1.34 -10.24 7.35
C GLU A 61 2.67 -9.50 7.59
N ILE A 62 3.30 -8.98 6.54
CA ILE A 62 4.54 -8.20 6.67
C ILE A 62 4.25 -6.88 7.40
N ILE A 63 3.23 -6.12 6.98
CA ILE A 63 2.88 -4.84 7.60
C ILE A 63 2.43 -5.04 9.05
N GLU A 64 1.67 -6.10 9.33
CA GLU A 64 1.28 -6.50 10.68
C GLU A 64 2.52 -6.72 11.54
N ARG A 65 3.48 -7.55 11.08
CA ARG A 65 4.72 -7.80 11.82
C ARG A 65 5.52 -6.51 12.00
N GLU A 66 5.61 -5.66 10.98
CA GLU A 66 6.45 -4.46 11.02
C GLU A 66 5.83 -3.34 11.88
N ILE A 67 4.50 -3.16 11.86
CA ILE A 67 3.78 -2.15 12.66
C ILE A 67 3.50 -2.65 14.08
N LEU A 68 3.07 -3.91 14.26
CA LEU A 68 2.71 -4.44 15.59
C LEU A 68 3.94 -4.85 16.39
N GLN A 69 4.96 -5.47 15.78
CA GLN A 69 6.13 -5.90 16.56
C GLN A 69 7.08 -4.74 16.90
N GLN A 70 7.02 -3.62 16.17
CA GLN A 70 7.85 -2.44 16.46
C GLN A 70 7.20 -1.44 17.42
N HIS A 71 6.13 -1.76 18.16
CA HIS A 71 5.63 -0.90 19.26
C HIS A 71 5.39 0.57 18.87
N GLY A 72 5.25 0.89 17.57
CA GLY A 72 5.44 2.25 17.07
C GLY A 72 4.32 3.15 17.53
N ILE A 73 3.08 2.71 17.33
CA ILE A 73 1.88 3.50 17.65
C ILE A 73 1.68 3.59 19.17
N LEU A 74 1.85 2.49 19.90
CA LEU A 74 1.69 2.48 21.36
C LEU A 74 2.73 3.34 22.06
N ASN A 75 4.00 3.26 21.64
CA ASN A 75 5.05 4.13 22.17
C ASN A 75 4.83 5.59 21.76
N GLU A 76 4.28 5.84 20.58
CA GLU A 76 3.97 7.22 20.16
C GLU A 76 2.79 7.80 20.96
N ILE A 77 1.75 7.01 21.25
CA ILE A 77 0.66 7.38 22.16
C ILE A 77 1.21 7.71 23.55
N ARG A 78 2.15 6.90 24.06
CA ARG A 78 2.81 7.13 25.36
C ARG A 78 3.69 8.38 25.42
N LYS A 79 4.19 8.85 24.27
CA LYS A 79 4.97 10.11 24.18
C LYS A 79 4.10 11.36 24.12
N ILE A 80 2.80 11.23 23.91
CA ILE A 80 1.89 12.38 23.89
C ILE A 80 1.87 12.99 25.29
N ASP A 81 2.52 14.15 25.45
CA ASP A 81 2.48 14.89 26.71
C ASP A 81 1.12 15.57 26.88
N LEU A 82 0.24 14.92 27.64
CA LEU A 82 -1.06 15.47 28.01
C LEU A 82 -0.97 16.51 29.12
N GLY A 83 0.18 16.67 29.80
CA GLY A 83 0.34 17.58 30.94
C GLY A 83 -0.27 18.97 30.73
N PRO A 84 0.07 19.69 29.65
CA PRO A 84 -0.48 21.02 29.35
C PRO A 84 -2.00 21.02 29.14
N HIS A 85 -2.54 19.95 28.55
CA HIS A 85 -3.98 19.83 28.31
C HIS A 85 -4.75 19.50 29.59
N LEU A 86 -4.17 18.68 30.47
CA LEU A 86 -4.74 18.32 31.76
C LEU A 86 -4.73 19.51 32.73
N GLU A 87 -3.65 20.29 32.74
CA GLU A 87 -3.55 21.53 33.52
C GLU A 87 -4.62 22.54 33.07
N LYS A 88 -4.77 22.72 31.75
CA LYS A 88 -5.82 23.58 31.19
C LYS A 88 -7.23 23.08 31.51
N ALA A 89 -7.44 21.76 31.50
CA ALA A 89 -8.72 21.16 31.90
C ALA A 89 -9.00 21.39 33.39
N ALA A 90 -7.99 21.23 34.26
CA ALA A 90 -8.09 21.49 35.70
C ALA A 90 -8.43 22.96 35.97
N HIS A 91 -7.71 23.90 35.36
CA HIS A 91 -8.01 25.33 35.44
C HIS A 91 -9.47 25.61 35.02
N THR A 92 -9.89 25.06 33.89
CA THR A 92 -11.25 25.26 33.36
C THR A 92 -12.31 24.68 34.31
N LEU A 93 -12.13 23.48 34.82
CA LEU A 93 -13.05 22.87 35.79
C LEU A 93 -13.11 23.68 37.09
N VAL A 94 -11.97 24.07 37.65
CA VAL A 94 -11.94 24.76 38.94
C VAL A 94 -12.51 26.17 38.83
N TRP A 95 -12.11 26.95 37.83
CA TRP A 95 -12.54 28.35 37.72
C TRP A 95 -13.89 28.54 37.04
N GLN A 96 -14.26 27.70 36.08
CA GLN A 96 -15.52 27.88 35.33
C GLN A 96 -16.66 26.98 35.82
N ARG A 97 -16.37 25.85 36.49
CA ARG A 97 -17.41 24.94 37.00
C ARG A 97 -17.51 24.98 38.52
N ILE A 98 -16.42 24.71 39.22
CA ILE A 98 -16.44 24.51 40.67
C ILE A 98 -16.54 25.84 41.42
N GLY A 99 -15.75 26.85 41.03
CA GLY A 99 -15.70 28.15 41.71
C GLY A 99 -17.06 28.86 41.80
N PRO A 100 -17.77 29.07 40.67
CA PRO A 100 -19.10 29.69 40.70
C PRO A 100 -20.12 28.89 41.51
N GLN A 101 -20.05 27.55 41.46
CA GLN A 101 -20.95 26.68 42.22
C GLN A 101 -20.68 26.76 43.72
N LEU A 102 -19.43 26.79 44.15
CA LEU A 102 -19.05 26.90 45.56
C LEU A 102 -19.35 28.29 46.14
N GLN A 103 -19.19 29.35 45.35
CA GLN A 103 -19.54 30.71 45.75
C GLN A 103 -21.06 30.90 45.93
N ALA A 104 -21.88 30.14 45.21
CA ALA A 104 -23.33 30.16 45.35
C ALA A 104 -23.84 29.45 46.62
N ILE A 105 -22.98 28.73 47.36
CA ILE A 105 -23.38 28.03 48.60
C ILE A 105 -23.46 29.04 49.77
N PRO A 106 -24.63 29.20 50.41
CA PRO A 106 -24.77 30.04 51.60
C PRO A 106 -23.82 29.59 52.72
N LEU A 107 -23.25 30.55 53.47
CA LEU A 107 -22.25 30.36 54.56
C LEU A 107 -20.82 30.01 54.10
N LEU A 108 -20.64 29.31 52.98
CA LEU A 108 -19.32 28.89 52.49
C LEU A 108 -18.74 29.79 51.39
N GLY A 109 -19.59 30.51 50.65
CA GLY A 109 -19.13 31.36 49.54
C GLY A 109 -18.12 32.43 49.94
N GLY A 110 -18.19 32.96 51.17
CA GLY A 110 -17.22 33.94 51.69
C GLY A 110 -15.81 33.38 51.96
N PHE A 111 -15.64 32.06 52.00
CA PHE A 111 -14.35 31.39 52.15
C PHE A 111 -13.75 30.99 50.78
N ILE A 112 -14.52 31.11 49.69
CA ILE A 112 -14.13 30.71 48.34
C ILE A 112 -13.64 31.95 47.58
N ASN A 113 -12.42 32.33 47.90
CA ASN A 113 -11.70 33.43 47.25
C ASN A 113 -10.72 32.90 46.21
N GLU A 114 -10.11 33.80 45.44
CA GLU A 114 -9.13 33.46 44.40
C GLU A 114 -7.99 32.57 44.93
N GLY A 115 -7.48 32.84 46.13
CA GLY A 115 -6.42 32.04 46.74
C GLY A 115 -6.86 30.61 47.13
N THR A 116 -8.13 30.40 47.45
CA THR A 116 -8.68 29.05 47.72
C THR A 116 -8.83 28.29 46.40
N LEU A 117 -9.34 28.95 45.36
CA LEU A 117 -9.50 28.37 44.03
C LEU A 117 -8.16 27.99 43.39
N ALA A 118 -7.14 28.84 43.52
CA ALA A 118 -5.79 28.52 43.05
C ALA A 118 -5.21 27.25 43.72
N LYS A 119 -5.48 27.04 45.02
CA LYS A 119 -5.07 25.80 45.70
C LYS A 119 -5.84 24.58 45.18
N PHE A 120 -7.15 24.72 44.96
CA PHE A 120 -7.95 23.66 44.36
C PHE A 120 -7.52 23.34 42.93
N GLU A 121 -7.10 24.33 42.16
CA GLU A 121 -6.58 24.16 40.80
C GLU A 121 -5.31 23.32 40.81
N VAL A 122 -4.34 23.66 41.65
CA VAL A 122 -3.09 22.89 41.77
C VAL A 122 -3.37 21.45 42.19
N ILE A 123 -4.23 21.25 43.19
CA ILE A 123 -4.62 19.91 43.65
C ILE A 123 -5.35 19.14 42.53
N ALA A 124 -6.28 19.79 41.82
CA ALA A 124 -7.03 19.17 40.73
C ALA A 124 -6.13 18.82 39.55
N ALA A 125 -5.19 19.69 39.18
CA ALA A 125 -4.23 19.43 38.11
C ALA A 125 -3.36 18.21 38.43
N GLU A 126 -2.89 18.11 39.68
CA GLU A 126 -2.10 16.97 40.13
C GLU A 126 -2.93 15.68 40.18
N SER A 127 -4.13 15.71 40.76
CA SER A 127 -5.03 14.54 40.78
C SER A 127 -5.45 14.08 39.39
N ILE A 128 -5.78 14.99 38.48
CA ILE A 128 -6.15 14.65 37.09
C ILE A 128 -4.95 14.02 36.38
N LYS A 129 -3.74 14.53 36.61
CA LYS A 129 -2.51 13.98 36.03
C LYS A 129 -2.21 12.58 36.55
N GLU A 130 -2.35 12.34 37.85
CA GLU A 130 -2.18 11.03 38.46
C GLU A 130 -3.20 10.00 37.95
N GLU A 131 -4.46 10.40 37.75
CA GLU A 131 -5.52 9.52 37.24
C GLU A 131 -5.41 9.29 35.72
N ALA A 132 -4.92 10.28 34.97
CA ALA A 132 -4.79 10.20 33.51
C ALA A 132 -3.72 9.20 33.06
N ALA A 133 -2.62 9.05 33.82
CA ALA A 133 -1.56 8.10 33.51
C ALA A 133 -2.04 6.62 33.42
N PRO A 134 -2.72 6.05 34.43
CA PRO A 134 -3.25 4.69 34.34
C PRO A 134 -4.41 4.57 33.34
N LEU A 135 -5.18 5.64 33.10
CA LEU A 135 -6.21 5.67 32.05
C LEU A 135 -5.58 5.56 30.65
N MET A 136 -4.49 6.30 30.39
CA MET A 136 -3.76 6.22 29.14
C MET A 136 -3.20 4.83 28.89
N GLU A 137 -2.68 4.18 29.92
CA GLU A 137 -2.21 2.80 29.82
C GLU A 137 -3.35 1.83 29.47
N LYS A 138 -4.51 1.96 30.12
CA LYS A 138 -5.69 1.15 29.78
C LYS A 138 -6.17 1.38 28.35
N VAL A 139 -6.19 2.64 27.89
CA VAL A 139 -6.58 2.98 26.51
C VAL A 139 -5.59 2.40 25.51
N ALA A 140 -4.28 2.46 25.79
CA ALA A 140 -3.26 1.87 24.93
C ALA A 140 -3.45 0.34 24.81
N THR A 141 -3.66 -0.36 25.94
CA THR A 141 -3.88 -1.81 25.95
C THR A 141 -5.19 -2.21 25.26
N GLU A 142 -6.27 -1.45 25.40
CA GLU A 142 -7.53 -1.74 24.70
C GLU A 142 -7.47 -1.40 23.20
N PHE A 143 -6.72 -0.37 22.82
CA PHE A 143 -6.45 -0.08 21.41
C PHE A 143 -5.67 -1.22 20.74
N GLU A 144 -4.67 -1.79 21.43
CA GLU A 144 -3.92 -2.96 20.95
C GLU A 144 -4.83 -4.17 20.69
N LYS A 145 -5.83 -4.40 21.53
CA LYS A 145 -6.78 -5.52 21.38
C LYS A 145 -7.86 -5.28 20.33
N SER A 146 -8.32 -4.04 20.19
CA SER A 146 -9.46 -3.68 19.32
C SER A 146 -9.04 -3.40 17.88
N VAL A 147 -7.75 -3.14 17.65
CA VAL A 147 -7.21 -2.86 16.33
C VAL A 147 -6.67 -4.15 15.72
N ASP A 148 -7.54 -4.88 15.01
CA ASP A 148 -7.12 -5.93 14.10
C ASP A 148 -6.65 -5.29 12.78
N LEU A 149 -5.43 -4.74 12.83
CA LEU A 149 -4.78 -4.13 11.66
C LEU A 149 -4.69 -5.12 10.51
N LYS A 150 -4.57 -6.41 10.79
CA LYS A 150 -4.51 -7.45 9.77
C LYS A 150 -5.82 -7.50 8.99
N GLU A 151 -6.96 -7.63 9.66
CA GLU A 151 -8.27 -7.68 8.99
C GLU A 151 -8.57 -6.35 8.26
N MET A 152 -8.20 -5.21 8.86
CA MET A 152 -8.34 -3.90 8.24
C MET A 152 -7.48 -3.75 6.99
N ILE A 153 -6.24 -4.22 7.00
CA ILE A 153 -5.32 -4.16 5.87
C ILE A 153 -5.69 -5.20 4.81
N GLU A 154 -6.06 -6.42 5.18
CA GLU A 154 -6.55 -7.44 4.25
C GLU A 154 -7.79 -6.93 3.51
N THR A 155 -8.76 -6.36 4.22
CA THR A 155 -9.97 -5.79 3.62
C THR A 155 -9.64 -4.58 2.74
N ASN A 156 -8.72 -3.70 3.18
CA ASN A 156 -8.32 -2.53 2.40
C ASN A 156 -7.43 -2.87 1.18
N ILE A 157 -6.60 -3.92 1.22
CA ILE A 157 -5.82 -4.39 0.07
C ILE A 157 -6.71 -5.17 -0.90
N VAL A 158 -7.71 -5.91 -0.41
CA VAL A 158 -8.77 -6.48 -1.26
C VAL A 158 -9.61 -5.36 -1.89
N ALA A 159 -9.76 -4.23 -1.19
CA ALA A 159 -10.37 -3.01 -1.73
C ALA A 159 -9.39 -2.11 -2.52
N PHE A 160 -8.09 -2.43 -2.56
CA PHE A 160 -7.17 -1.80 -3.51
C PHE A 160 -7.55 -2.32 -4.88
N ASP A 161 -8.29 -1.48 -5.60
CA ASP A 161 -8.84 -1.78 -6.90
C ASP A 161 -7.72 -2.28 -7.83
N LEU A 162 -8.01 -3.39 -8.52
CA LEU A 162 -7.14 -4.01 -9.52
C LEU A 162 -6.67 -2.96 -10.55
N GLU A 163 -7.50 -1.95 -10.78
CA GLU A 163 -7.22 -0.78 -11.61
C GLU A 163 -6.03 0.04 -11.11
N ARG A 164 -5.93 0.35 -9.80
CA ARG A 164 -4.84 1.20 -9.29
C ARG A 164 -3.51 0.47 -9.28
N LEU A 165 -3.50 -0.82 -8.95
CA LEU A 165 -2.28 -1.62 -9.03
C LEU A 165 -1.81 -1.72 -10.49
N GLU A 166 -2.74 -1.94 -11.41
CA GLU A 166 -2.45 -1.91 -12.83
C GLU A 166 -1.92 -0.55 -13.29
N ASP A 167 -2.49 0.56 -12.82
CA ASP A 167 -2.04 1.91 -13.19
C ASP A 167 -0.62 2.19 -12.70
N ILE A 168 -0.30 1.88 -11.44
CA ILE A 168 1.04 2.06 -10.87
C ILE A 168 2.05 1.18 -11.62
N VAL A 169 1.71 -0.09 -11.83
CA VAL A 169 2.60 -1.02 -12.54
C VAL A 169 2.74 -0.59 -14.01
N ASN A 170 1.68 -0.17 -14.67
CA ASN A 170 1.75 0.32 -16.06
C ASN A 170 2.56 1.60 -16.16
N GLU A 171 2.45 2.52 -15.22
CA GLU A 171 3.18 3.79 -15.23
C GLU A 171 4.69 3.56 -15.06
N VAL A 172 5.06 2.72 -14.09
CA VAL A 172 6.46 2.42 -13.79
C VAL A 172 7.06 1.43 -14.81
N ALA A 173 6.35 0.34 -15.10
CA ALA A 173 6.87 -0.76 -15.92
C ALA A 173 6.71 -0.54 -17.43
N ARG A 174 5.90 0.41 -17.92
CA ARG A 174 5.78 0.69 -19.38
C ARG A 174 7.12 0.93 -20.05
N LYS A 175 8.03 1.59 -19.35
CA LYS A 175 9.35 1.88 -19.92
C LYS A 175 10.17 0.61 -20.07
N GLU A 176 10.13 -0.26 -19.07
CA GLU A 176 10.83 -1.54 -19.07
C GLU A 176 10.21 -2.54 -20.06
N PHE A 177 8.88 -2.66 -20.09
CA PHE A 177 8.16 -3.51 -21.05
C PHE A 177 8.47 -3.16 -22.50
N ARG A 178 8.54 -1.86 -22.85
CA ARG A 178 8.97 -1.42 -24.18
C ARG A 178 10.42 -1.77 -24.51
N THR A 179 11.28 -1.91 -23.50
CA THR A 179 12.65 -2.41 -23.71
C THR A 179 12.63 -3.89 -24.04
N ILE A 180 11.83 -4.70 -23.33
CA ILE A 180 11.68 -6.13 -23.61
C ILE A 180 11.07 -6.36 -25.00
N GLU A 181 10.04 -5.60 -25.40
CA GLU A 181 9.45 -5.68 -26.75
C GLU A 181 10.47 -5.37 -27.85
N ARG A 182 11.29 -4.32 -27.65
CA ARG A 182 12.36 -3.97 -28.59
C ARG A 182 13.43 -5.06 -28.68
N LEU A 183 13.80 -5.66 -27.54
CA LEU A 183 14.71 -6.80 -27.52
C LEU A 183 14.13 -8.00 -28.26
N GLY A 184 12.83 -8.28 -28.11
CA GLY A 184 12.12 -9.30 -28.88
C GLY A 184 12.22 -9.07 -30.40
N ALA A 185 12.06 -7.82 -30.85
CA ALA A 185 12.22 -7.45 -32.25
C ALA A 185 13.65 -7.67 -32.75
N VAL A 186 14.65 -7.22 -31.97
CA VAL A 186 16.08 -7.34 -32.31
C VAL A 186 16.49 -8.81 -32.37
N LEU A 187 16.10 -9.62 -31.38
CA LEU A 187 16.39 -11.05 -31.37
C LEU A 187 15.69 -11.78 -32.53
N GLY A 188 14.42 -11.45 -32.80
CA GLY A 188 13.70 -11.99 -33.94
C GLY A 188 14.37 -11.65 -35.28
N PHE A 189 14.90 -10.44 -35.42
CA PHE A 189 15.69 -10.03 -36.59
C PHE A 189 16.98 -10.85 -36.71
N LEU A 190 17.74 -11.00 -35.61
CA LEU A 190 18.98 -11.78 -35.59
C LEU A 190 18.75 -13.25 -35.94
N VAL A 191 17.70 -13.86 -35.40
CA VAL A 191 17.30 -15.23 -35.73
C VAL A 191 16.93 -15.36 -37.20
N GLY A 192 16.18 -14.40 -37.75
CA GLY A 192 15.82 -14.41 -39.17
C GLY A 192 17.02 -14.22 -40.10
N CYS A 193 17.99 -13.37 -39.72
CA CYS A 193 19.26 -13.23 -40.43
C CYS A 193 20.07 -14.54 -40.40
N ALA A 194 20.13 -15.20 -39.24
CA ALA A 194 20.76 -16.51 -39.13
C ALA A 194 20.04 -17.56 -39.99
N GLN A 195 18.71 -17.56 -40.01
CA GLN A 195 17.89 -18.45 -40.83
C GLN A 195 18.13 -18.24 -42.33
N VAL A 196 18.25 -16.99 -42.78
CA VAL A 196 18.63 -16.65 -44.17
C VAL A 196 20.04 -17.14 -44.49
N GLY A 197 21.02 -16.89 -43.62
CA GLY A 197 22.39 -17.37 -43.81
C GLY A 197 22.48 -18.90 -43.90
N LEU A 198 21.69 -19.59 -43.07
CA LEU A 198 21.59 -21.05 -43.06
C LEU A 198 20.93 -21.57 -44.35
N LEU A 199 19.86 -20.93 -44.83
CA LEU A 199 19.23 -21.28 -46.12
C LEU A 199 20.19 -21.15 -47.31
N ILE A 200 21.05 -20.13 -47.31
CA ILE A 200 22.08 -19.95 -48.34
C ILE A 200 23.16 -21.03 -48.19
N ALA A 201 23.64 -21.29 -46.97
CA ALA A 201 24.71 -22.27 -46.71
C ALA A 201 24.34 -23.72 -47.08
N PHE A 202 23.08 -24.12 -46.89
CA PHE A 202 22.59 -25.44 -47.27
C PHE A 202 22.21 -25.56 -48.77
N GLY A 203 22.41 -24.51 -49.58
CA GLY A 203 22.17 -24.55 -51.03
C GLY A 203 20.70 -24.66 -51.44
N VAL A 204 19.76 -24.44 -50.50
CA VAL A 204 18.32 -24.47 -50.76
C VAL A 204 17.90 -23.30 -51.66
N VAL A 205 18.66 -22.20 -51.63
CA VAL A 205 18.47 -21.03 -52.48
C VAL A 205 19.82 -20.65 -53.10
N ALA A 206 19.91 -20.71 -54.42
CA ALA A 206 21.05 -20.16 -55.17
C ALA A 206 20.86 -18.64 -55.34
N LEU A 207 21.89 -17.87 -54.99
CA LEU A 207 21.91 -16.40 -55.09
C LEU A 207 22.21 -15.96 -56.52
#